data_AF-A0A9X0AFH4-F1
#
_entry.id   AF-A0A9X0AFH4-F1
#
_cell.length_a   1.000
_cell.length_b   1.000
_cell.length_c   1.000
_cell.angle_alpha   90.00
_cell.angle_beta   90.00
_cell.angle_gamma   90.00
#
_symmetry.space_group_name_H-M   'P 1'
#
loop_
_entity.id
_entity.type
_entity.pdbx_description
1 polymer ?
#
loop_
_entity_poly.entity_id
_entity_poly.type
_entity_poly.pdbx_seq_one_letter_code
_entity_poly.pdbx_strand_id
1 'polypeptide(L)' 'MLRQRLMCDPDVGMITYVWAKDWKQPFPDFNTVHMCRPYSKVINWAQENFVHNRNVSDIERAPGALELEARPYLLCCV' A
#
# COMPACT_ATOMS: atom_id res chain seq x y z
N MET A 1 -14.57 11.69 -13.18
CA MET A 1 -14.42 11.69 -11.71
C MET A 1 -13.23 10.87 -11.21
N LEU A 2 -12.78 9.81 -11.89
CA LEU A 2 -11.61 9.02 -11.48
C LEU A 2 -10.31 9.84 -11.35
N ARG A 3 -9.96 10.62 -12.38
CA ARG A 3 -8.78 11.49 -12.35
C ARG A 3 -8.77 12.43 -11.15
N GLN A 4 -9.91 13.05 -10.87
CA GLN A 4 -10.04 14.03 -9.80
C GLN A 4 -9.89 13.36 -8.41
N ARG A 5 -10.43 12.14 -8.24
CA ARG A 5 -10.23 11.34 -7.03
C ARG A 5 -8.75 11.00 -6.79
N LEU A 6 -8.05 10.53 -7.83
CA LEU A 6 -6.61 10.22 -7.74
C LEU A 6 -5.75 11.46 -7.45
N MET A 7 -6.16 12.63 -7.93
CA MET A 7 -5.48 13.89 -7.64
C MET A 7 -5.77 14.42 -6.23
N CYS A 8 -6.95 14.15 -5.68
CA CYS A 8 -7.33 14.53 -4.32
C CYS A 8 -6.69 13.64 -3.27
N ASP A 9 -6.52 12.34 -3.56
CA ASP A 9 -5.96 11.36 -2.61
C ASP A 9 -4.62 10.79 -3.10
N PRO A 10 -3.58 11.62 -3.36
CA PRO A 10 -2.26 11.11 -3.72
C PRO A 10 -1.62 10.50 -2.46
N ASP A 11 -1.60 9.16 -2.42
CA ASP A 11 -1.08 8.43 -1.26
C ASP A 11 0.46 8.49 -1.21
N VAL A 12 0.96 8.96 -0.08
CA VAL A 12 2.39 8.96 0.31
C VAL A 12 2.58 8.31 1.68
N GLY A 13 1.52 7.71 2.21
CA GLY A 13 1.55 6.97 3.46
C GLY A 13 2.36 5.67 3.32
N MET A 14 2.75 5.13 4.46
CA MET A 14 3.35 3.80 4.51
C MET A 14 2.26 2.75 4.30
N ILE A 15 2.35 2.00 3.21
CA ILE A 15 1.52 0.82 2.97
C ILE A 15 2.16 -0.35 3.70
N THR A 16 1.43 -0.90 4.67
CA THR A 16 1.85 -2.10 5.40
C THR A 16 1.44 -3.35 4.63
N TYR A 17 2.04 -4.48 5.00
CA TYR A 17 1.75 -5.77 4.41
C TYR A 17 1.27 -6.72 5.50
N VAL A 18 0.17 -7.43 5.23
CA VAL A 18 -0.46 -8.38 6.16
C VAL A 18 -0.43 -9.78 5.60
N TRP A 19 -0.32 -10.77 6.49
CA TRP A 19 -0.38 -12.18 6.11
C TRP A 19 -1.81 -12.68 6.13
N ALA A 20 -2.16 -13.55 5.19
CA ALA A 20 -3.41 -14.30 5.21
C ALA A 20 -3.11 -15.79 5.36
N LYS A 21 -3.96 -16.49 6.10
CA LYS A 21 -3.89 -17.93 6.31
C LYS A 21 -3.88 -18.69 5.00
N ASP A 22 -2.97 -19.67 4.89
CA ASP A 22 -2.73 -20.48 3.69
C ASP A 22 -2.13 -19.75 2.48
N TRP A 23 -1.71 -18.48 2.62
CA TRP A 23 -1.05 -17.71 1.56
C TRP A 23 0.45 -17.56 1.76
N LYS A 24 1.21 -17.87 0.70
CA LYS A 24 2.69 -17.76 0.70
C LYS A 24 3.20 -16.33 0.58
N GLN A 25 2.37 -15.40 0.10
CA GLN A 25 2.75 -14.01 -0.15
C GLN A 25 1.90 -13.09 0.73
N PRO A 26 2.47 -11.98 1.21
CA PRO A 26 1.70 -11.00 1.96
C PRO A 26 0.85 -10.12 1.03
N PHE A 27 -0.21 -9.55 1.58
CA PHE A 27 -1.09 -8.63 0.88
C PHE A 27 -0.86 -7.20 1.35
N PRO A 28 -0.85 -6.21 0.45
CA PRO A 28 -0.82 -4.81 0.86
C PRO A 28 -2.12 -4.45 1.59
N ASP A 29 -1.99 -3.76 2.71
CA ASP A 29 -3.09 -3.16 3.44
C ASP A 29 -3.22 -1.70 3.02
N PHE A 30 -4.28 -1.41 2.26
CA PHE A 30 -4.58 -0.07 1.77
C PHE A 30 -5.49 0.72 2.73
N ASN A 31 -5.75 0.22 3.94
CA ASN A 31 -6.47 0.96 4.97
C ASN A 31 -5.55 2.00 5.63
N THR A 32 -5.12 2.98 4.84
CA THR A 32 -4.27 4.08 5.30
C THR A 32 -5.10 5.35 5.48
N VAL A 33 -4.64 6.25 6.35
CA VAL A 33 -5.28 7.56 6.50
C VAL A 33 -5.00 8.40 5.26
N HIS A 34 -6.04 8.61 4.44
CA HIS A 34 -5.95 9.46 3.26
C HIS A 34 -6.11 10.94 3.61
N MET A 35 -5.25 11.76 3.05
CA MET A 35 -5.28 13.22 3.24
C MET A 35 -5.00 13.90 1.91
N CYS A 36 -5.75 14.95 1.60
CA CYS A 36 -5.51 15.77 0.43
C CYS A 36 -4.18 16.51 0.53
N ARG A 37 -3.33 16.33 -0.48
CA ARG A 37 -2.01 16.97 -0.59
C ARG A 37 -1.83 17.54 -2.01
N PRO A 38 -0.92 18.50 -2.21
CA PRO A 38 -0.65 19.03 -3.54
C PRO A 38 -0.13 17.94 -4.49
N TYR A 39 -0.98 17.49 -5.42
CA TYR A 39 -0.68 16.39 -6.35
C TYR A 39 0.67 16.53 -7.07
N SER A 40 0.98 17.72 -7.57
CA SER A 40 2.23 17.98 -8.30
C SER A 40 3.48 17.76 -7.46
N LYS A 41 3.45 18.15 -6.18
CA LYS A 41 4.59 17.94 -5.26
C LYS A 41 4.84 16.44 -5.03
N VAL A 42 3.76 15.66 -4.88
CA VAL A 42 3.85 14.21 -4.68
C VAL A 42 4.44 13.53 -5.91
N ILE A 43 3.95 13.85 -7.11
CA ILE A 43 4.45 13.24 -8.35
C ILE A 43 5.92 13.58 -8.59
N ASN A 44 6.33 14.84 -8.41
CA ASN A 44 7.72 15.24 -8.60
C ASN A 44 8.64 14.50 -7.62
N TRP A 45 8.27 14.44 -6.34
CA TRP A 45 9.04 13.70 -5.34
C TRP A 45 9.12 12.21 -5.68
N ALA A 46 8.00 11.59 -6.09
CA ALA A 46 7.96 10.18 -6.45
C ALA A 46 8.86 9.87 -7.64
N GLN A 47 8.92 10.75 -8.65
CA GLN A 47 9.80 10.60 -9.81
C GLN A 47 11.28 10.68 -9.42
N GLU A 48 11.64 11.57 -8.50
CA GLU A 48 13.02 11.74 -8.02
C GLU A 48 13.49 10.62 -7.09
N ASN A 49 12.56 10.00 -6.35
CA ASN A 49 12.87 9.06 -5.25
C ASN A 49 12.40 7.63 -5.52
N PHE A 50 11.99 7.31 -6.75
CA PHE A 50 11.48 5.98 -7.08
C PHE A 50 12.57 4.91 -6.93
N VAL A 51 12.31 3.90 -6.09
CA VAL A 51 13.24 2.79 -5.86
C VAL A 51 12.83 1.59 -6.72
N HIS A 52 13.65 1.23 -7.71
CA HIS A 52 13.32 0.20 -8.71
C HIS A 52 13.57 -1.26 -8.31
N ASN A 53 14.04 -1.58 -7.09
CA ASN A 53 14.69 -2.88 -6.82
C ASN A 53 14.18 -3.64 -5.57
N ARG A 54 12.86 -3.80 -5.41
CA ARG A 54 12.31 -4.71 -4.39
C ARG A 54 11.34 -5.68 -5.05
N ASN A 55 11.70 -6.96 -5.08
CA ASN A 55 10.78 -7.99 -5.51
C ASN A 55 9.91 -8.42 -4.32
N VAL A 56 8.59 -8.40 -4.47
CA VAL A 56 7.65 -8.78 -3.39
C VAL A 56 7.85 -10.24 -2.99
N SER A 57 8.40 -11.07 -3.89
CA SER A 57 8.78 -12.46 -3.63
C SER A 57 9.84 -12.64 -2.54
N ASP A 58 10.64 -11.60 -2.26
CA ASP A 58 11.76 -11.69 -1.33
C ASP A 58 11.34 -11.38 0.12
N ILE A 59 10.05 -11.08 0.34
CA ILE A 59 9.49 -10.79 1.65
C ILE A 59 9.19 -12.11 2.38
N GLU A 60 10.02 -12.44 3.36
CA GLU A 60 9.83 -13.61 4.21
C GLU A 60 8.91 -13.32 5.40
N ARG A 61 8.19 -14.36 5.84
CA ARG A 61 7.29 -14.30 7.00
C ARG A 61 8.10 -14.36 8.29
N ALA A 62 8.13 -13.25 9.03
CA ALA A 62 8.76 -13.19 10.34
C ALA A 62 8.02 -14.10 11.37
N PRO A 63 8.75 -14.70 12.33
CA PRO A 63 8.13 -15.49 13.38
C PRO A 63 7.22 -14.60 14.25
N GLY A 64 5.96 -15.02 14.44
CA GLY A 64 4.96 -14.25 15.21
C GLY A 64 4.33 -13.07 14.46
N ALA A 65 4.47 -13.00 13.13
CA ALA A 65 3.79 -11.99 12.33
C ALA A 65 2.25 -12.10 12.45
N LEU A 66 1.58 -10.95 12.44
CA LEU A 66 0.12 -10.87 12.42
C LEU A 66 -0.43 -11.58 11.17
N GLU A 67 -1.33 -12.54 11.38
CA GLU A 67 -1.97 -13.33 10.34
C GLU A 67 -3.49 -13.21 10.43
N LEU A 68 -4.12 -12.84 9.31
CA LEU A 68 -5.56 -12.73 9.15
C LEU A 68 -6.14 -14.07 8.67
N GLU A 69 -7.33 -14.44 9.15
CA GLU A 69 -8.02 -15.67 8.73
C GLU A 69 -8.43 -15.67 7.25
N ALA A 70 -8.59 -14.48 6.66
CA ALA A 70 -8.95 -14.31 5.26
C ALA A 70 -8.11 -13.20 4.61
N ARG A 71 -8.05 -13.21 3.27
CA ARG A 71 -7.46 -12.11 2.51
C ARG A 71 -8.17 -10.80 2.88
N PRO A 72 -7.43 -9.70 3.11
CA PRO A 72 -8.06 -8.40 3.20
C PRO A 72 -8.78 -8.17 1.87
N TYR A 73 -10.10 -8.02 1.91
CA TYR A 73 -10.84 -7.53 0.75
C TYR A 73 -10.29 -6.14 0.42
N LEU A 74 -10.34 -5.74 -0.85
CA LEU A 74 -10.04 -4.38 -1.33
C LEU A 74 -11.06 -3.36 -0.76
N LEU A 75 -11.29 -3.37 0.54
CA LEU A 75 -11.96 -2.32 1.31
C LEU A 75 -10.96 -1.16 1.43
N CYS A 76 -10.65 -0.55 0.29
CA CYS A 76 -10.28 0.86 0.30
C CYS A 76 -11.55 1.64 0.66
N CYS A 77 -11.40 2.56 1.62
CA CYS A 77 -12.41 3.53 2.04
C CYS A 77 -13.61 2.94 2.81
N VAL A 78 -13.52 3.00 4.13
CA VAL A 78 -14.52 3.75 4.90
C VAL A 78 -13.80 4.91 5.57
#